data_AF-A0A653ZIQ8-F1
#
_entry.id   AF-A0A653ZIQ8-F1
#
_cell.length_a   1.000
_cell.length_b   1.000
_cell.length_c   1.000
_cell.angle_alpha   90.00
_cell.angle_beta   90.00
_cell.angle_gamma   90.00
#
_symmetry.space_group_name_H-M   'P 1'
#
loop_
_entity.id
_entity.type
_entity.pdbx_description
1 polymer ?
#
loop_
_entity_poly.entity_id
_entity_poly.type
_entity_poly.pdbx_seq_one_letter_code
_entity_poly.pdbx_strand_id
1 'polypeptide(L)'
;MKSSRFLVPLALIAALTACGSGRERLTAQGPDETIYAGPNAGLSAAGTLWNLRGMLNVAALKCGGDAPDRYNRMLKVHSRSFARAQSRLQREYRRGGGDWQVRFDQRQTQLYNHVAHPRGERAFCAAAGPVLVEIATVERGDLPRYAVRSLATLDRALGR
;
A
#
# COMPACT_ATOMS: atom_id res chain seq x y z
N MET A 1 16.06 48.13 -68.40
CA MET A 1 14.69 48.01 -68.94
C MET A 1 14.06 46.73 -68.43
N LYS A 2 12.93 46.87 -67.72
CA LYS A 2 11.91 45.87 -67.36
C LYS A 2 12.30 44.71 -66.43
N SER A 3 12.49 45.05 -65.14
CA SER A 3 12.13 44.14 -64.05
C SER A 3 10.62 44.22 -63.84
N SER A 4 9.95 43.09 -63.93
CA SER A 4 8.59 42.89 -63.44
C SER A 4 8.59 41.54 -62.76
N ARG A 5 8.04 41.47 -61.55
CA ARG A 5 6.98 40.53 -61.20
C ARG A 5 6.56 40.69 -59.74
N PHE A 6 5.32 41.17 -59.62
CA PHE A 6 4.31 40.89 -58.60
C PHE A 6 4.46 41.43 -57.18
N LEU A 7 3.33 41.97 -56.74
CA LEU A 7 3.06 42.70 -55.53
C LEU A 7 1.80 42.04 -54.92
N VAL A 8 1.71 42.05 -53.59
CA VAL A 8 0.49 41.97 -52.73
C VAL A 8 0.00 40.55 -52.33
N PRO A 9 -0.65 40.31 -51.15
CA PRO A 9 -0.91 41.13 -49.95
C PRO A 9 -0.55 40.50 -48.57
N LEU A 10 -0.62 41.40 -47.57
CA LEU A 10 -1.09 41.30 -46.19
C LEU A 10 -1.65 39.96 -45.63
N ALA A 11 -1.11 39.63 -44.44
CA ALA A 11 -1.79 39.33 -43.17
C ALA A 11 -2.76 38.14 -43.07
N LEU A 12 -2.46 37.21 -42.13
CA LEU A 12 -3.43 36.78 -41.13
C LEU A 12 -2.72 36.30 -39.87
N ILE A 13 -2.97 37.00 -38.76
CA ILE A 13 -2.70 36.55 -37.40
C ILE A 13 -3.76 35.50 -37.07
N ALA A 14 -3.35 34.27 -36.74
CA ALA A 14 -4.24 33.27 -36.16
C ALA A 14 -3.99 33.19 -34.65
N ALA A 15 -5.01 33.57 -33.89
CA ALA A 15 -5.06 33.53 -32.44
C ALA A 15 -5.20 32.08 -31.91
N LEU A 16 -4.61 31.89 -30.72
CA LEU A 16 -4.96 30.99 -29.62
C LEU A 16 -6.04 29.92 -29.90
N THR A 17 -5.61 28.66 -29.89
CA THR A 17 -6.44 27.53 -29.47
C THR A 17 -5.79 26.85 -28.26
N ALA A 18 -6.18 27.33 -27.08
CA ALA A 18 -6.15 26.52 -25.88
C ALA A 18 -7.41 25.64 -25.88
N CYS A 19 -7.21 24.33 -26.01
CA CYS A 19 -8.15 23.28 -25.63
C CYS A 19 -7.23 22.17 -25.12
N GLY A 20 -7.00 22.02 -23.80
CA GLY A 20 -8.02 21.56 -22.89
C GLY A 20 -8.11 20.04 -23.02
N SER A 21 -7.42 19.30 -22.16
CA SER A 21 -8.01 18.28 -21.28
C SER A 21 -6.92 17.41 -20.67
N GLY A 22 -7.12 17.10 -19.40
CA GLY A 22 -6.13 16.49 -18.53
C GLY A 22 -5.71 15.09 -18.95
N ARG A 23 -4.46 14.78 -18.61
CA ARG A 23 -4.15 13.55 -17.92
C ARG A 23 -3.21 13.92 -16.81
N GLU A 24 -3.78 14.07 -15.61
CA GLU A 24 -3.12 13.63 -14.39
C GLU A 24 -2.28 12.42 -14.77
N ARG A 25 -0.96 12.53 -14.59
CA ARG A 25 -0.09 11.37 -14.64
C ARG A 25 -0.54 10.49 -13.47
N LEU A 26 -1.51 9.62 -13.73
CA LEU A 26 -1.59 8.32 -13.10
C LEU A 26 -0.25 7.68 -13.39
N THR A 27 0.70 7.86 -12.48
CA THR A 27 1.89 7.04 -12.43
C THR A 27 1.42 5.64 -12.12
N ALA A 28 1.04 4.91 -13.17
CA ALA A 28 1.21 3.47 -13.18
C ALA A 28 2.71 3.25 -13.05
N GLN A 29 3.18 3.09 -11.81
CA GLN A 29 4.53 2.62 -11.55
C GLN A 29 4.65 1.23 -12.16
N GLY A 30 5.33 1.17 -13.30
CA GLY A 30 5.87 -0.07 -13.85
C GLY A 30 6.93 -0.64 -12.91
N PRO A 31 7.27 -1.93 -13.05
CA PRO A 31 8.03 -2.69 -12.06
C PRO A 31 9.54 -2.41 -12.01
N ASP A 32 10.02 -1.28 -12.53
CA ASP A 32 11.44 -0.94 -12.49
C ASP A 32 11.58 0.55 -12.18
N GLU A 33 12.42 0.90 -11.21
CA GLU A 33 12.66 2.27 -10.68
C GLU A 33 11.73 2.80 -9.56
N THR A 34 11.42 1.95 -8.58
CA THR A 34 11.25 2.44 -7.21
C THR A 34 12.49 2.06 -6.42
N ILE A 35 13.20 3.05 -5.85
CA ILE A 35 13.84 2.91 -4.53
C ILE A 35 12.90 2.00 -3.72
N TYR A 36 13.30 0.78 -3.36
CA TYR A 36 12.39 -0.25 -2.84
C TYR A 36 11.52 0.31 -1.72
N ALA A 37 10.33 0.83 -2.08
CA ALA A 37 9.37 1.31 -1.12
C ALA A 37 8.88 0.04 -0.44
N GLY A 38 9.17 -0.11 0.85
CA GLY A 38 8.93 -1.35 1.59
C GLY A 38 7.50 -1.86 1.41
N PRO A 39 7.20 -3.12 1.76
CA PRO A 39 5.89 -3.73 1.48
C PRO A 39 4.69 -2.99 2.12
N ASN A 40 4.95 -2.04 3.01
CA ASN A 40 3.98 -1.16 3.66
C ASN A 40 3.76 0.21 2.99
N ALA A 41 4.46 0.51 1.90
CA ALA A 41 4.29 1.75 1.14
C ALA A 41 3.12 1.69 0.13
N GLY A 42 2.44 2.83 -0.07
CA GLY A 42 1.42 3.01 -1.12
C GLY A 42 0.17 2.14 -0.96
N LEU A 43 -0.11 1.64 0.25
CA LEU A 43 -1.22 0.72 0.47
C LEU A 43 -2.58 1.43 0.46
N SER A 44 -3.59 0.75 -0.10
CA SER A 44 -4.99 1.10 0.16
C SER A 44 -5.35 0.86 1.63
N ALA A 45 -6.52 1.35 2.08
CA ALA A 45 -7.02 1.03 3.42
C ALA A 45 -7.18 -0.50 3.65
N ALA A 46 -7.58 -1.23 2.61
CA ALA A 46 -7.67 -2.69 2.64
C ALA A 46 -6.28 -3.33 2.74
N GLY A 47 -5.32 -2.84 1.94
CA GLY A 47 -3.91 -3.23 2.02
C GLY A 47 -3.30 -2.99 3.39
N THR A 48 -3.55 -1.82 3.98
CA THR A 48 -3.03 -1.43 5.31
C THR A 48 -3.52 -2.37 6.40
N LEU A 49 -4.83 -2.63 6.45
CA LEU A 49 -5.41 -3.54 7.43
C LEU A 49 -4.94 -4.99 7.23
N TRP A 50 -4.82 -5.43 5.98
CA TRP A 50 -4.36 -6.77 5.65
C TRP A 50 -2.87 -6.96 5.98
N ASN A 51 -2.02 -5.99 5.69
CA ASN A 51 -0.61 -6.03 6.04
C ASN A 51 -0.40 -5.99 7.55
N LEU A 52 -1.18 -5.18 8.30
CA LEU A 52 -1.10 -5.19 9.76
C LEU A 52 -1.39 -6.58 10.32
N ARG A 53 -2.44 -7.24 9.81
CA ARG A 53 -2.74 -8.64 10.17
C ARG A 53 -1.55 -9.55 9.88
N GLY A 54 -0.90 -9.39 8.72
CA GLY A 54 0.29 -10.16 8.33
C GLY A 54 1.47 -9.95 9.28
N MET A 55 1.80 -8.70 9.64
CA MET A 55 2.86 -8.42 10.61
C MET A 55 2.56 -9.04 11.98
N LEU A 56 1.31 -8.91 12.46
CA LEU A 56 0.89 -9.49 13.73
C LEU A 56 0.87 -11.03 13.70
N ASN A 57 0.68 -11.64 12.54
CA ASN A 57 0.87 -13.08 12.38
C ASN A 57 2.34 -13.49 12.56
N VAL A 58 3.28 -12.74 12.00
CA VAL A 58 4.72 -12.99 12.24
C VAL A 58 5.06 -12.80 13.71
N ALA A 59 4.49 -11.79 14.38
CA ALA A 59 4.67 -11.61 15.81
C ALA A 59 4.17 -12.82 16.62
N ALA A 60 3.00 -13.37 16.26
CA ALA A 60 2.47 -14.58 16.89
C ALA A 60 3.40 -15.79 16.74
N LEU A 61 4.14 -15.89 15.63
CA LEU A 61 5.07 -17.01 15.39
C LEU A 61 6.42 -16.82 16.08
N LYS A 62 6.90 -15.59 16.25
CA LYS A 62 8.30 -15.31 16.62
C LYS A 62 8.50 -14.71 18.00
N CYS A 63 7.53 -13.97 18.53
CA CYS A 63 7.74 -13.14 19.73
C CYS A 63 7.56 -13.88 21.07
N GLY A 64 7.11 -15.14 21.04
CA GLY A 64 6.90 -15.95 22.26
C GLY A 64 5.77 -15.43 23.16
N GLY A 65 5.71 -15.97 24.39
CA GLY A 65 4.67 -15.64 25.38
C GLY A 65 3.26 -15.84 24.84
N ASP A 66 2.33 -14.97 25.24
CA ASP A 66 0.92 -15.03 24.83
C ASP A 66 0.64 -14.46 23.43
N ALA A 67 1.67 -14.16 22.62
CA ALA A 67 1.47 -13.59 21.29
C ALA A 67 0.55 -14.45 20.38
N PRO A 68 0.65 -15.79 20.36
CA PRO A 68 -0.30 -16.65 19.65
C PRO A 68 -1.75 -16.47 20.11
N ASP A 69 -2.00 -16.45 21.42
CA ASP A 69 -3.34 -16.35 21.99
C ASP A 69 -3.97 -14.97 21.73
N ARG A 70 -3.18 -13.90 21.84
CA ARG A 70 -3.63 -12.53 21.54
C ARG A 70 -3.95 -12.37 20.06
N TYR A 71 -3.14 -12.94 19.17
CA TYR A 71 -3.42 -12.95 17.74
C TYR A 71 -4.71 -13.72 17.42
N ASN A 72 -4.92 -14.89 18.02
CA ASN A 72 -6.14 -15.66 17.85
C ASN A 72 -7.39 -14.93 18.37
N ARG A 73 -7.27 -14.22 19.51
CA ARG A 73 -8.33 -13.35 20.03
C ARG A 73 -8.66 -12.22 19.05
N MET A 74 -7.66 -11.53 18.51
CA MET A 74 -7.85 -10.50 17.48
C MET A 74 -8.58 -11.05 16.26
N LEU A 75 -8.17 -12.23 15.75
CA LEU A 75 -8.86 -12.87 14.63
C LEU A 75 -10.32 -13.17 14.95
N LYS A 76 -10.65 -13.63 16.17
CA LYS A 76 -12.03 -13.87 16.60
C LYS A 76 -12.87 -12.58 16.57
N VAL A 77 -12.34 -11.48 17.09
CA VAL A 77 -13.04 -10.18 17.16
C VAL A 77 -13.25 -9.58 15.77
N HIS A 78 -12.22 -9.64 14.91
CA HIS A 78 -12.16 -8.89 13.64
C HIS A 78 -12.22 -9.74 12.37
N SER A 79 -12.55 -11.03 12.48
CA SER A 79 -12.63 -11.99 11.36
C SER A 79 -13.34 -11.43 10.12
N ARG A 80 -14.53 -10.85 10.31
CA ARG A 80 -15.32 -10.24 9.21
C ARG A 80 -14.61 -9.03 8.58
N SER A 81 -13.95 -8.20 9.37
CA SER A 81 -13.20 -7.03 8.88
C SER A 81 -11.99 -7.48 8.04
N PHE A 82 -11.23 -8.47 8.51
CA PHE A 82 -10.10 -9.03 7.77
C PHE A 82 -10.53 -9.72 6.47
N ALA A 83 -11.61 -10.50 6.50
CA ALA A 83 -12.14 -11.14 5.29
C ALA A 83 -12.58 -10.11 4.23
N ARG A 84 -13.23 -9.01 4.66
CA ARG A 84 -13.58 -7.89 3.77
C ARG A 84 -12.35 -7.18 3.22
N ALA A 85 -11.35 -6.92 4.05
CA ALA A 85 -10.10 -6.31 3.64
C ALA A 85 -9.38 -7.16 2.57
N GLN A 86 -9.21 -8.46 2.83
CA GLN A 86 -8.61 -9.38 1.85
C GLN A 86 -9.39 -9.40 0.53
N SER A 87 -10.71 -9.53 0.61
CA SER A 87 -11.57 -9.58 -0.59
C SER A 87 -11.48 -8.29 -1.40
N ARG A 88 -11.43 -7.12 -0.73
CA ARG A 88 -11.27 -5.82 -1.39
C ARG A 88 -9.89 -5.69 -2.01
N LEU A 89 -8.83 -6.09 -1.30
CA LEU A 89 -7.47 -6.07 -1.80
C LEU A 89 -7.31 -6.99 -3.02
N GLN A 90 -7.81 -8.23 -2.97
CA GLN A 90 -7.81 -9.10 -4.15
C GLN A 90 -8.55 -8.50 -5.34
N ARG A 91 -9.66 -7.77 -5.12
CA ARG A 91 -10.34 -7.04 -6.22
C ARG A 91 -9.48 -5.92 -6.79
N GLU A 92 -8.71 -5.21 -5.97
CA GLU A 92 -7.76 -4.19 -6.44
C GLU A 92 -6.70 -4.83 -7.36
N TYR A 93 -6.12 -5.96 -6.95
CA TYR A 93 -5.17 -6.70 -7.78
C TYR A 93 -5.79 -7.22 -9.08
N ARG A 94 -7.00 -7.79 -9.02
CA ARG A 94 -7.75 -8.27 -10.20
C ARG A 94 -8.01 -7.17 -11.21
N ARG A 95 -8.33 -5.94 -10.76
CA ARG A 95 -8.54 -4.79 -11.65
C ARG A 95 -7.28 -4.40 -12.43
N GLY A 96 -6.10 -4.71 -11.90
CA GLY A 96 -4.83 -4.55 -12.61
C GLY A 96 -4.58 -5.58 -13.72
N GLY A 97 -5.46 -6.59 -13.91
CA GLY A 97 -5.37 -7.59 -14.98
C GLY A 97 -4.17 -8.54 -14.89
N GLY A 98 -3.98 -9.39 -15.89
CA GLY A 98 -2.85 -10.35 -15.98
C GLY A 98 -2.76 -11.31 -14.80
N ASP A 99 -1.53 -11.68 -14.41
CA ASP A 99 -1.20 -12.60 -13.31
C ASP A 99 -1.43 -11.97 -11.92
N TRP A 100 -2.63 -11.46 -11.68
CA TRP A 100 -2.97 -10.72 -10.47
C TRP A 100 -2.76 -11.55 -9.19
N GLN A 101 -2.98 -12.88 -9.26
CA GLN A 101 -2.76 -13.80 -8.13
C GLN A 101 -1.29 -13.84 -7.76
N VAL A 102 -0.42 -14.04 -8.74
CA VAL A 102 1.03 -14.06 -8.55
C VAL A 102 1.51 -12.77 -7.92
N ARG A 103 1.06 -11.61 -8.42
CA ARG A 103 1.44 -10.31 -7.83
C ARG A 103 0.92 -10.11 -6.40
N PHE A 104 -0.29 -10.59 -6.12
CA PHE A 104 -0.86 -10.54 -4.77
C PHE A 104 -0.03 -11.40 -3.80
N ASP A 105 0.24 -12.65 -4.17
CA ASP A 105 1.02 -13.60 -3.38
C ASP A 105 2.47 -13.12 -3.19
N GLN A 106 3.11 -12.60 -4.25
CA GLN A 106 4.43 -11.98 -4.18
C GLN A 106 4.46 -10.82 -3.17
N ARG A 107 3.43 -9.96 -3.15
CA ARG A 107 3.37 -8.87 -2.16
C ARG A 107 3.23 -9.40 -0.74
N GLN A 108 2.47 -10.48 -0.53
CA GLN A 108 2.38 -11.11 0.79
C GLN A 108 3.73 -11.71 1.21
N THR A 109 4.40 -12.43 0.31
CA THR A 109 5.74 -12.98 0.54
C THR A 109 6.75 -11.87 0.87
N GLN A 110 6.74 -10.74 0.16
CA GLN A 110 7.57 -9.58 0.47
C GLN A 110 7.30 -9.04 1.89
N LEU A 111 6.03 -8.97 2.31
CA LEU A 111 5.67 -8.57 3.66
C LEU A 111 6.24 -9.54 4.71
N TYR A 112 6.03 -10.85 4.53
CA TYR A 112 6.55 -11.84 5.48
C TYR A 112 8.07 -11.79 5.57
N ASN A 113 8.76 -11.71 4.42
CA ASN A 113 10.21 -11.58 4.38
C ASN A 113 10.71 -10.29 5.03
N HIS A 114 9.98 -9.18 4.83
CA HIS A 114 10.27 -7.92 5.48
C HIS A 114 10.25 -8.07 7.00
N VAL A 115 9.20 -8.64 7.59
CA VAL A 115 9.10 -8.76 9.05
C VAL A 115 9.99 -9.88 9.61
N ALA A 116 10.24 -10.94 8.84
CA ALA A 116 10.94 -12.12 9.32
C ALA A 116 12.46 -11.94 9.50
N HIS A 117 13.03 -10.80 9.10
CA HIS A 117 14.46 -10.56 9.20
C HIS A 117 14.91 -10.40 10.68
N PRO A 118 16.03 -11.01 11.12
CA PRO A 118 16.47 -10.95 12.52
C PRO A 118 16.81 -9.53 13.01
N ARG A 119 17.22 -8.64 12.08
CA ARG A 119 17.52 -7.25 12.42
C ARG A 119 16.22 -6.52 12.78
N GLY A 120 16.20 -5.99 14.01
CA GLY A 120 15.03 -5.29 14.56
C GLY A 120 14.01 -6.22 15.24
N GLU A 121 14.23 -7.53 15.29
CA GLU A 121 13.27 -8.49 15.85
C GLU A 121 12.87 -8.16 17.29
N ARG A 122 13.84 -7.86 18.16
CA ARG A 122 13.57 -7.48 19.56
C ARG A 122 12.69 -6.22 19.67
N ALA A 123 12.99 -5.20 18.87
CA ALA A 123 12.22 -3.95 18.87
C ALA A 123 10.81 -4.16 18.28
N PHE A 124 10.71 -4.95 17.20
CA PHE A 124 9.45 -5.35 16.61
C PHE A 124 8.58 -6.13 17.62
N CYS A 125 9.13 -7.11 18.33
CA CYS A 125 8.38 -7.87 19.33
C CYS A 125 7.95 -7.00 20.53
N ALA A 126 8.80 -6.09 20.98
CA ALA A 126 8.43 -5.11 22.00
C ALA A 126 7.28 -4.19 21.54
N ALA A 127 7.24 -3.80 20.27
CA ALA A 127 6.16 -3.00 19.70
C ALA A 127 4.88 -3.81 19.42
N ALA A 128 5.02 -5.07 19.01
CA ALA A 128 3.89 -5.92 18.63
C ALA A 128 3.04 -6.36 19.84
N GLY A 129 3.64 -6.53 21.01
CA GLY A 129 2.94 -6.91 22.24
C GLY A 129 1.76 -5.98 22.57
N PRO A 130 1.98 -4.67 22.76
CA PRO A 130 0.91 -3.70 22.99
C PRO A 130 -0.12 -3.65 21.85
N VAL A 131 0.34 -3.71 20.59
CA VAL A 131 -0.56 -3.67 19.43
C VAL A 131 -1.51 -4.87 19.42
N LEU A 132 -1.03 -6.08 19.76
CA LEU A 132 -1.83 -7.30 19.87
C LEU A 132 -2.88 -7.22 20.99
N VAL A 133 -2.57 -6.53 22.10
CA VAL A 133 -3.51 -6.31 23.20
C VAL A 133 -4.60 -5.31 22.79
N GLU A 134 -4.20 -4.14 22.29
CA GLU A 134 -5.11 -3.04 22.01
C GLU A 134 -6.03 -3.35 20.82
N ILE A 135 -5.53 -3.99 19.75
CA ILE A 135 -6.35 -4.27 18.56
C ILE A 135 -7.59 -5.13 18.89
N ALA A 136 -7.52 -5.97 19.92
CA ALA A 136 -8.63 -6.82 20.33
C ALA A 136 -9.77 -6.05 21.03
N THR A 137 -9.53 -4.82 21.46
CA THR A 137 -10.52 -3.93 22.11
C THR A 137 -11.03 -2.83 21.19
N VAL A 138 -10.33 -2.56 20.08
CA VAL A 138 -10.72 -1.56 19.07
C VAL A 138 -12.10 -1.88 18.49
N GLU A 139 -12.98 -0.89 18.46
CA GLU A 139 -14.26 -1.02 17.79
C GLU A 139 -14.10 -1.24 16.29
N ARG A 140 -15.01 -2.02 15.69
CA ARG A 140 -14.92 -2.37 14.27
C ARG A 140 -14.91 -1.15 13.33
N GLY A 141 -15.57 -0.06 13.72
CA GLY A 141 -15.59 1.20 12.97
C GLY A 141 -14.24 1.92 12.95
N ASP A 142 -13.47 1.81 14.04
CA ASP A 142 -12.18 2.49 14.21
C ASP A 142 -10.98 1.68 13.72
N LEU A 143 -11.18 0.38 13.47
CA LEU A 143 -10.13 -0.53 13.03
C LEU A 143 -9.30 -0.02 11.83
N PRO A 144 -9.87 0.62 10.79
CA PRO A 144 -9.06 1.18 9.70
C PRO A 144 -8.11 2.29 10.16
N ARG A 145 -8.57 3.20 11.03
CA ARG A 145 -7.75 4.30 11.56
C ARG A 145 -6.68 3.78 12.50
N TYR A 146 -7.02 2.78 13.32
CA TYR A 146 -6.07 2.06 14.16
C TYR A 146 -4.99 1.38 13.30
N ALA A 147 -5.39 0.75 12.19
CA ALA A 147 -4.47 0.00 11.37
C ALA A 147 -3.37 0.86 10.74
N VAL A 148 -3.71 2.08 10.29
CA VAL A 148 -2.74 3.05 9.76
C VAL A 148 -1.64 3.35 10.78
N ARG A 149 -2.03 3.66 12.03
CA ARG A 149 -1.07 4.03 13.09
C ARG A 149 -0.22 2.83 13.51
N SER A 150 -0.86 1.69 13.74
CA SER A 150 -0.19 0.48 14.23
C SER A 150 0.75 -0.12 13.20
N LEU A 151 0.38 -0.13 11.92
CA LEU A 151 1.27 -0.58 10.85
C LEU A 151 2.55 0.26 10.82
N ALA A 152 2.42 1.59 10.88
CA ALA A 152 3.57 2.50 10.91
C ALA A 152 4.44 2.31 12.18
N THR A 153 3.83 2.04 13.34
CA THR A 153 4.56 1.72 14.57
C THR A 153 5.40 0.45 14.44
N LEU A 154 4.82 -0.63 13.91
CA LEU A 154 5.53 -1.88 13.72
C LEU A 154 6.63 -1.76 12.66
N ASP A 155 6.36 -1.02 11.58
CA ASP A 155 7.33 -0.82 10.50
C ASP A 155 8.56 -0.04 10.97
N ARG A 156 8.35 1.06 11.73
CA ARG A 156 9.44 1.81 12.36
C ARG A 156 10.27 0.96 13.32
N ALA A 157 9.64 0.05 14.06
CA ALA A 157 10.33 -0.82 15.01
C ALA A 157 11.30 -1.80 14.34
N LEU A 158 11.12 -2.08 13.04
CA LEU A 158 12.07 -2.90 12.26
C LEU A 158 13.37 -2.15 11.94
N GLY A 159 13.40 -0.81 12.08
CA GLY A 159 14.61 0.02 12.01
C GLY A 159 15.27 0.06 10.64
N ARG A 160 14.49 0.31 9.57
CA ARG A 160 14.94 0.31 8.17
C ARG A 160 14.51 1.57 7.46
#